data_AF-A0A1E7GYL6-F1
#
_entry.id   AF-A0A1E7GYL6-F1
#
_cell.length_a   1.000
_cell.length_b   1.000
_cell.length_c   1.000
_cell.angle_alpha   90.00
_cell.angle_beta   90.00
_cell.angle_gamma   90.00
#
_symmetry.space_group_name_H-M   'P 1'
#
loop_
_entity.id
_entity.type
_entity.pdbx_description
1 polymer ?
#
loop_
_entity_poly.entity_id
_entity_poly.type
_entity_poly.pdbx_seq_one_letter_code
_entity_poly.pdbx_strand_id
1 'polypeptide(L)'
;MKHLAEQFQGEELLVVFGINQIATLKIMAQTFRYGDPSFAGPLAGIPLGIKSYHILELVEFIPEEVWSREMEMYELEIEEEEQEDIRKVMEASRA
;
A
#
# COMPACT_ATOMS: atom_id res chain seq x y z
N MET A 1 -4.68 13.72 -2.04
CA MET A 1 -3.34 13.15 -1.81
C MET A 1 -2.22 14.17 -1.96
N LYS A 2 -1.97 14.75 -3.14
CA LYS A 2 -0.91 15.77 -3.33
C LYS A 2 -0.93 16.88 -2.27
N HIS A 3 -2.09 17.51 -2.07
CA HIS A 3 -2.24 18.57 -1.08
C HIS A 3 -1.90 18.13 0.36
N LEU A 4 -2.26 16.89 0.73
CA LEU A 4 -1.91 16.33 2.04
C LEU A 4 -0.40 16.06 2.13
N ALA A 5 0.21 15.52 1.07
CA ALA A 5 1.64 15.25 1.03
C ALA A 5 2.47 16.55 1.14
N GLU A 6 2.02 17.63 0.50
CA GLU A 6 2.63 18.96 0.60
C GLU A 6 2.41 19.57 1.99
N GLN A 7 1.23 19.37 2.60
CA GLN A 7 0.89 19.91 3.91
C GLN A 7 1.63 19.22 5.06
N PHE A 8 1.78 17.89 5.00
CA PHE A 8 2.34 17.04 6.05
C PHE A 8 3.76 16.54 5.69
N GLN A 9 4.45 17.23 4.77
CA GLN A 9 5.84 16.96 4.36
C GLN A 9 6.17 15.50 4.00
N GLY A 10 5.21 14.70 3.51
CA GLY A 10 5.40 13.32 3.03
C GLY A 10 5.85 12.28 4.07
N GLU A 11 6.83 12.58 4.92
CA GLU A 11 7.40 11.74 5.97
C GLU A 11 6.43 11.51 7.15
N GLU A 12 5.47 12.42 7.35
CA GLU A 12 4.40 12.26 8.35
C GLU A 12 3.20 11.46 7.80
N LEU A 13 3.26 11.01 6.55
CA LEU A 13 2.19 10.23 5.92
C LEU A 13 2.63 8.79 5.65
N LEU A 14 1.66 7.89 5.76
CA LEU A 14 1.77 6.48 5.46
C LEU A 14 0.58 6.08 4.58
N VAL A 15 0.82 5.23 3.59
CA VAL A 15 -0.26 4.59 2.81
C VAL A 15 -0.37 3.13 3.23
N VAL A 16 -1.58 2.69 3.54
CA VAL A 16 -1.89 1.28 3.79
C VAL A 16 -2.79 0.77 2.67
N PHE A 17 -2.34 -0.27 1.96
CA PHE A 17 -3.11 -0.93 0.91
C PHE A 17 -3.85 -2.14 1.46
N GLY A 18 -5.09 -2.32 1.00
CA GLY A 18 -5.86 -3.56 1.16
C GLY A 18 -6.23 -4.14 -0.21
N ILE A 19 -5.26 -4.21 -1.11
CA ILE A 19 -5.47 -4.61 -2.51
C ILE A 19 -4.93 -6.02 -2.68
N ASN A 20 -5.81 -6.98 -2.92
CA ASN A 20 -5.45 -8.38 -3.21
C ASN A 20 -5.10 -8.62 -4.70
N GLN A 21 -5.37 -7.67 -5.59
CA GLN A 21 -4.96 -7.75 -6.99
C GLN A 21 -3.51 -7.28 -7.19
N ILE A 22 -2.59 -8.24 -7.34
CA ILE A 22 -1.13 -8.00 -7.45
C ILE A 22 -0.76 -6.95 -8.51
N ALA A 23 -1.34 -7.02 -9.71
CA ALA A 23 -1.04 -6.07 -10.78
C ALA A 23 -1.40 -4.62 -10.39
N THR A 24 -2.56 -4.45 -9.74
CA THR A 24 -3.05 -3.16 -9.25
C THR A 24 -2.19 -2.66 -8.10
N LEU A 25 -1.88 -3.53 -7.13
CA LEU A 25 -1.02 -3.22 -5.98
C LEU A 25 0.35 -2.71 -6.45
N LYS A 26 0.95 -3.38 -7.44
CA LYS A 26 2.25 -2.99 -8.00
C LYS A 26 2.23 -1.58 -8.60
N ILE A 27 1.22 -1.26 -9.41
CA ILE A 27 1.09 0.06 -10.03
C ILE A 27 0.87 1.14 -8.95
N MET A 28 0.02 0.86 -7.97
CA MET A 28 -0.26 1.80 -6.88
C MET A 28 0.96 2.04 -5.99
N ALA A 29 1.65 0.98 -5.56
CA ALA A 29 2.86 1.09 -4.75
C ALA A 29 3.95 1.90 -5.48
N GLN A 30 4.14 1.66 -6.78
CA GLN A 30 5.05 2.46 -7.61
C GLN A 30 4.60 3.92 -7.73
N THR A 31 3.30 4.15 -7.91
CA THR A 31 2.72 5.50 -8.05
C THR A 31 2.94 6.34 -6.80
N PHE A 32 2.71 5.79 -5.61
CA PHE A 32 2.91 6.52 -4.36
C PHE A 32 4.39 6.73 -4.01
N ARG A 33 5.26 5.82 -4.44
CA ARG A 33 6.71 5.91 -4.22
C ARG A 33 7.39 6.87 -5.20
N TYR A 34 7.21 6.63 -6.50
CA TYR A 34 7.97 7.27 -7.58
C TYR A 34 7.16 8.31 -8.37
N GLY A 35 5.85 8.41 -8.13
CA GLY A 35 4.93 9.24 -8.91
C GLY A 35 4.21 8.43 -9.99
N ASP A 36 3.16 9.01 -10.57
CA ASP A 36 2.31 8.34 -11.56
C ASP A 36 3.10 8.02 -12.84
N PRO A 37 3.22 6.72 -13.23
CA PRO A 37 4.00 6.30 -14.39
C PRO A 37 3.38 6.70 -15.73
N SER A 38 2.11 7.10 -15.74
CA SER A 38 1.45 7.66 -16.94
C SER A 38 1.80 9.12 -17.19
N PHE A 39 2.50 9.79 -16.26
CA PHE A 39 2.79 11.22 -16.28
C PHE A 39 1.55 12.11 -16.47
N ALA A 40 0.36 11.58 -16.17
CA ALA A 40 -0.89 12.30 -16.27
C ALA A 40 -1.51 12.54 -14.89
N GLY A 41 -2.19 13.67 -14.73
CA GLY A 41 -2.89 14.00 -13.50
C GLY A 41 -2.01 14.61 -12.39
N PRO A 42 -2.56 14.81 -11.19
CA PRO A 42 -1.94 15.59 -10.14
C PRO A 42 -0.65 14.98 -9.57
N LEU A 43 -0.41 13.68 -9.78
CA LEU A 43 0.76 12.95 -9.26
C LEU A 43 1.81 12.62 -10.34
N ALA A 44 1.66 13.18 -11.55
CA ALA A 44 2.57 12.97 -12.67
C ALA A 44 4.03 13.25 -12.31
N GLY A 45 4.84 12.19 -12.21
CA GLY A 45 6.31 12.29 -12.05
C GLY A 45 6.83 12.93 -10.76
N ILE A 46 5.99 13.16 -9.76
CA ILE A 46 6.43 13.69 -8.45
C ILE A 46 6.48 12.54 -7.45
N PRO A 47 7.67 12.05 -7.08
CA PRO A 47 7.80 11.08 -6.00
C PRO A 47 7.34 11.75 -4.70
N LEU A 48 6.28 11.24 -4.09
CA LEU A 48 5.76 11.79 -2.84
C LEU A 48 6.59 11.34 -1.62
N GLY A 49 7.49 10.37 -1.80
CA GLY A 49 8.34 9.84 -0.73
C GLY A 49 7.57 9.11 0.38
N ILE A 50 6.26 8.93 0.21
CA ILE A 50 5.38 8.34 1.22
C ILE A 50 5.68 6.85 1.34
N LYS A 51 5.90 6.39 2.57
CA LYS A 51 6.06 4.96 2.84
C LYS A 51 4.73 4.25 2.68
N SER A 52 4.75 3.10 2.03
CA SER A 52 3.57 2.27 1.81
C SER A 52 3.75 0.88 2.41
N TYR A 53 2.64 0.36 2.93
CA TYR A 53 2.53 -0.97 3.53
C TYR A 53 1.25 -1.64 3.03
N HIS A 54 1.24 -2.96 2.99
CA HIS A 54 -0.01 -3.70 2.90
C HIS A 54 -0.58 -3.93 4.30
N ILE A 55 -1.91 -4.01 4.42
CA ILE A 55 -2.59 -4.24 5.69
C ILE A 55 -2.14 -5.55 6.36
N LEU A 56 -1.79 -6.56 5.55
CA LEU A 56 -1.24 -7.85 6.00
C LEU A 56 0.14 -7.74 6.65
N GLU A 57 0.87 -6.64 6.45
CA GLU A 57 2.15 -6.40 7.15
C GLU A 57 1.94 -5.75 8.52
N LEU A 58 0.73 -5.29 8.81
CA LEU A 58 0.40 -4.49 9.98
C LEU A 58 -0.51 -5.21 10.98
N VAL A 59 -0.76 -6.51 10.77
CA VAL A 59 -1.69 -7.32 11.58
C VAL A 59 -1.35 -7.23 13.07
N GLU A 60 -0.06 -7.26 13.42
CA GLU A 60 0.41 -7.19 14.81
C GLU A 60 0.07 -5.86 15.52
N PHE A 61 -0.24 -4.80 14.76
CA PHE A 61 -0.62 -3.49 15.30
C PHE A 61 -2.14 -3.34 15.43
N ILE A 62 -2.92 -4.34 15.02
CA ILE A 62 -4.38 -4.31 14.99
C ILE A 62 -4.90 -5.23 16.09
N PRO A 63 -5.81 -4.77 16.96
CA PRO A 63 -6.43 -5.64 17.96
C PRO A 63 -7.04 -6.88 17.31
N GLU A 64 -6.80 -8.05 17.90
CA GLU A 64 -7.22 -9.34 17.35
C GLU A 64 -8.75 -9.38 17.13
N GLU A 65 -9.53 -8.80 18.04
CA GLU A 65 -10.99 -8.77 17.92
C GLU A 65 -11.46 -7.90 16.75
N VAL A 66 -10.68 -6.89 16.36
CA VAL A 66 -10.95 -6.06 15.18
C VAL A 66 -10.54 -6.81 13.92
N TRP A 67 -9.37 -7.45 13.92
CA TRP A 67 -8.91 -8.23 12.77
C TRP A 67 -9.87 -9.37 12.45
N SER A 68 -10.20 -10.21 13.42
CA SER A 68 -11.15 -11.30 13.24
C SER A 68 -12.51 -10.80 12.74
N ARG A 69 -13.05 -9.71 13.30
CA ARG A 69 -14.35 -9.19 12.88
C ARG A 69 -14.36 -8.66 11.44
N GLU A 70 -13.30 -7.98 11.01
CA GLU A 70 -13.28 -7.23 9.74
C GLU A 70 -12.57 -7.98 8.59
N MET A 71 -11.60 -8.84 8.91
CA MET A 71 -10.66 -9.43 7.93
C MET A 71 -10.77 -10.95 7.80
N GLU A 72 -11.45 -11.66 8.70
CA GLU A 72 -11.52 -13.14 8.68
C GLU A 72 -12.06 -13.68 7.34
N MET A 73 -13.09 -13.04 6.76
CA MET A 73 -13.60 -13.44 5.45
C MET A 73 -12.63 -13.14 4.30
N TYR A 74 -11.85 -12.06 4.42
CA TYR A 74 -10.89 -11.65 3.40
C TYR A 74 -9.62 -12.50 3.43
N GLU A 75 -9.18 -12.94 4.61
CA GLU A 75 -8.01 -13.80 4.76
C GLU A 75 -8.23 -15.18 4.14
N LEU A 76 -9.46 -15.69 4.19
CA LEU A 76 -9.86 -16.93 3.52
C LEU A 76 -9.87 -16.84 1.98
N GLU A 77 -9.93 -15.64 1.42
CA GLU A 77 -9.93 -15.42 -0.03
C GLU A 77 -8.52 -15.32 -0.61
N ILE A 78 -7.53 -14.95 0.21
CA ILE A 78 -6.16 -14.70 -0.26
C ILE A 78 -5.30 -15.93 -0.01
N GLU A 79 -4.88 -16.58 -1.10
CA GLU A 79 -4.03 -17.77 -1.03
C GLU A 79 -2.62 -17.43 -0.51
N GLU A 80 -1.93 -18.41 0.08
CA GLU A 80 -0.56 -18.23 0.60
C GLU A 80 0.42 -17.68 -0.47
N GLU A 81 0.26 -18.11 -1.72
CA GLU A 81 1.06 -17.61 -2.86
C GLU A 81 0.80 -16.12 -3.11
N GLU A 82 -0.46 -15.68 -3.06
CA GLU A 82 -0.84 -14.28 -3.24
C GLU A 82 -0.32 -13.41 -2.09
N GLN A 83 -0.35 -13.91 -0.85
CA GLN A 83 0.22 -13.19 0.30
C GLN A 83 1.73 -12.97 0.14
N GLU A 84 2.44 -13.98 -0.35
CA GLU A 84 3.88 -13.89 -0.59
C GLU A 84 4.18 -12.93 -1.75
N ASP A 85 3.37 -12.92 -2.81
CA ASP A 85 3.52 -11.97 -3.91
C ASP A 85 3.21 -10.53 -3.49
N ILE A 86 2.19 -10.31 -2.63
CA ILE A 86 1.93 -9.02 -1.98
C ILE A 86 3.19 -8.56 -1.24
N ARG A 87 3.79 -9.42 -0.40
CA ARG A 87 4.99 -9.09 0.37
C ARG A 87 6.15 -8.68 -0.53
N LYS A 88 6.43 -9.45 -1.58
CA LYS A 88 7.49 -9.12 -2.57
C LYS A 88 7.27 -7.77 -3.25
N VAL A 89 6.03 -7.47 -3.64
CA VAL A 89 5.68 -6.17 -4.25
C VAL A 89 5.97 -5.02 -3.27
N MET A 90 5.56 -5.18 -2.01
CA MET A 90 5.75 -4.16 -0.99
C MET A 90 7.23 -3.95 -0.64
N GLU A 91 8.00 -5.03 -0.49
CA GLU A 91 9.46 -4.96 -0.29
C GLU A 91 10.17 -4.26 -1.45
N ALA A 92 9.86 -4.63 -2.69
CA ALA A 92 10.44 -4.00 -3.88
C ALA A 92 10.09 -2.50 -4.00
N SER A 93 8.93 -2.08 -3.50
CA SER A 93 8.53 -0.67 -3.50
C SER A 93 9.23 0.20 -2.46
N ARG A 94 9.83 -0.43 -1.43
CA ARG A 94 10.51 0.26 -0.33
C ARG A 94 12.04 0.29 -0.46
N ALA A 95 12.62 -0.58 -1.28
CA ALA A 95 14.03 -0.54 -1.66
C ALA A 95 14.40 0.77 -2.39
#